data_AF-A0A836BRC3-F1
#
_entry.id   AF-A0A836BRC3-F1
#
_cell.length_a   1.000
_cell.length_b   1.000
_cell.length_c   1.000
_cell.angle_alpha   90.00
_cell.angle_beta   90.00
_cell.angle_gamma   90.00
#
_symmetry.space_group_name_H-M   'P 1'
#
loop_
_entity.id
_entity.type
_entity.pdbx_description
1 polymer ?
#
loop_
_entity_poly.entity_id
_entity_poly.type
_entity_poly.pdbx_seq_one_letter_code
_entity_poly.pdbx_strand_id
1 'polypeptide(L)' 'MRYSSEVVEENVYDRWIQVNVTHDVGTHKISIVVAGKPALIFDDRGTPTAGHYFKLGVYGQDGSSSRMEARYKSIQVL' A
#
# COMPACT_ATOMS: atom_id res chain seq x y z
N MET A 1 12.45 11.67 -7.72
CA MET A 1 11.44 11.01 -6.87
C MET A 1 11.79 9.54 -6.74
N ARG A 2 11.72 8.96 -5.54
CA ARG A 2 12.32 7.64 -5.20
C ARG A 2 11.30 6.50 -5.11
N TYR A 3 10.06 6.73 -5.55
CA TYR A 3 9.03 5.72 -5.63
C TYR A 3 8.93 5.25 -7.09
N SER A 4 9.11 3.94 -7.32
CA SER A 4 9.02 3.34 -8.64
C SER A 4 7.62 3.55 -9.21
N SER A 5 7.54 3.79 -10.51
CA SER A 5 6.30 3.95 -11.27
C SER A 5 5.54 2.63 -11.46
N GLU A 6 5.75 1.64 -10.60
CA GLU A 6 5.09 0.35 -10.74
C GLU A 6 3.63 0.46 -10.32
N VAL A 7 2.76 0.26 -11.29
CA VAL A 7 1.33 0.29 -11.09
C VAL A 7 0.89 -1.07 -10.56
N VAL A 8 0.34 -1.08 -9.34
CA VAL A 8 -0.19 -2.29 -8.70
C VAL A 8 -1.55 -2.68 -9.32
N GLU A 9 -2.37 -1.69 -9.66
CA GLU A 9 -3.72 -1.86 -10.18
C GLU A 9 -4.19 -0.57 -10.87
N GLU A 10 -4.77 -0.67 -12.06
CA GLU A 10 -5.28 0.46 -12.85
C GLU A 10 -6.79 0.68 -12.68
N ASN A 11 -7.31 1.82 -13.15
CA ASN A 11 -8.75 2.09 -13.24
C ASN A 11 -9.49 1.91 -11.90
N VAL A 12 -8.93 2.42 -10.80
CA VAL A 12 -9.42 2.24 -9.41
C VAL A 12 -10.52 3.21 -8.96
N TYR A 13 -10.82 4.24 -9.75
CA TYR A 13 -11.79 5.26 -9.37
C TYR A 13 -13.22 4.71 -9.37
N ASP A 14 -14.03 5.15 -8.41
CA ASP A 14 -15.45 4.76 -8.23
C ASP A 14 -15.71 3.25 -8.14
N ARG A 15 -14.74 2.49 -7.62
CA ARG A 15 -14.91 1.05 -7.36
C ARG A 15 -14.33 0.62 -6.02
N TRP A 16 -14.89 -0.47 -5.50
CA TRP A 16 -14.32 -1.16 -4.36
C TRP A 16 -13.18 -2.06 -4.81
N ILE A 17 -12.02 -1.92 -4.17
CA ILE A 17 -10.88 -2.81 -4.32
C ILE A 17 -10.50 -3.36 -2.95
N GLN A 18 -10.16 -4.64 -2.91
CA GLN A 18 -9.51 -5.23 -1.74
C GLN A 18 -8.01 -5.19 -1.96
N VAL A 19 -7.28 -4.61 -1.01
CA VAL A 19 -5.82 -4.58 -1.01
C VAL A 19 -5.34 -5.14 0.32
N ASN A 20 -4.49 -6.15 0.27
CA ASN A 20 -3.78 -6.66 1.44
C ASN A 20 -2.29 -6.35 1.24
N VAL A 21 -1.66 -5.83 2.29
CA VAL A 21 -0.21 -5.56 2.32
C VAL A 21 0.37 -6.36 3.48
N THR A 22 1.41 -7.14 3.20
CA THR A 22 2.16 -7.87 4.21
C THR A 22 3.58 -7.36 4.23
N HIS A 23 4.05 -6.97 5.41
CA HIS A 23 5.45 -6.64 5.65
C HIS A 23 6.08 -7.80 6.41
N ASP A 24 6.86 -8.61 5.72
CA ASP A 24 7.68 -9.66 6.33
C ASP A 24 9.07 -9.08 6.63
N VAL A 25 9.22 -8.63 7.88
CA VAL A 25 10.48 -8.06 8.38
C VAL A 25 11.60 -9.12 8.40
N GLY A 26 11.26 -10.39 8.60
CA GLY A 26 12.24 -11.48 8.68
C GLY A 26 12.90 -11.78 7.34
N THR A 27 12.15 -11.67 6.25
CA THR A 27 12.67 -11.89 4.88
C THR A 27 12.99 -10.60 4.12
N HIS A 28 12.80 -9.43 4.75
CA HIS A 28 12.93 -8.12 4.11
C HIS A 28 12.06 -7.99 2.85
N LYS A 29 10.79 -8.41 2.93
CA LYS A 29 9.85 -8.34 1.81
C LYS A 29 8.58 -7.59 2.17
N ILE A 30 8.07 -6.86 1.20
CA ILE A 30 6.72 -6.29 1.22
C ILE A 30 5.95 -6.91 0.06
N SER A 31 4.87 -7.62 0.35
CA SER A 31 4.01 -8.22 -0.68
C SER A 31 2.64 -7.56 -0.72
N ILE A 32 2.12 -7.37 -1.93
CA ILE A 32 0.81 -6.77 -2.17
C ILE A 32 -0.08 -7.76 -2.89
N VAL A 33 -1.30 -7.92 -2.39
CA VAL A 33 -2.36 -8.76 -2.99
C VAL A 33 -3.55 -7.87 -3.30
N VAL A 34 -4.01 -7.88 -4.54
CA VAL A 34 -5.19 -7.11 -4.99
C VAL A 34 -6.28 -8.08 -5.42
N ALA A 35 -7.50 -7.87 -4.90
CA ALA A 35 -8.66 -8.73 -5.18
C ALA A 35 -8.37 -10.24 -5.00
N GLY A 36 -7.58 -10.58 -3.96
CA GLY A 36 -7.19 -11.96 -3.65
C GLY A 36 -6.09 -12.56 -4.53
N LYS A 37 -5.52 -11.79 -5.48
CA LYS A 37 -4.45 -12.24 -6.38
C LYS A 37 -3.11 -11.55 -6.05
N PRO A 38 -1.98 -12.28 -6.03
CA PRO A 38 -0.67 -11.65 -5.89
C PRO A 38 -0.44 -10.59 -6.98
N ALA A 39 -0.06 -9.38 -6.58
CA ALA A 39 0.18 -8.26 -7.48
C ALA A 39 1.68 -7.99 -7.63
N LEU A 40 2.35 -7.56 -6.55
CA LEU A 40 3.77 -7.19 -6.55
C LEU A 40 4.46 -7.60 -5.24
N ILE A 41 5.78 -7.75 -5.32
CA ILE A 41 6.67 -7.99 -4.17
C ILE A 41 7.86 -7.06 -4.29
N PHE A 42 8.19 -6.38 -3.19
CA PHE A 42 9.30 -5.44 -3.09
C PHE A 42 10.30 -5.86 -2.00
N ASP A 43 11.55 -5.46 -2.18
CA ASP A 43 12.53 -5.50 -1.10
C ASP A 43 12.23 -4.40 -0.08
N ASP A 44 12.10 -4.79 1.19
CA ASP A 44 12.12 -3.86 2.31
C ASP A 44 13.56 -3.34 2.53
N ARG A 45 13.67 -2.03 2.73
CA ARG A 45 14.94 -1.34 3.02
C ARG A 45 14.97 -0.76 4.44
N GLY A 46 13.94 -1.02 5.24
CA GLY A 46 13.91 -0.69 6.66
C GLY A 46 14.92 -1.50 7.45
N THR A 47 15.37 -0.96 8.59
CA THR A 47 16.20 -1.72 9.51
C THR A 47 15.34 -2.73 10.28
N PRO A 48 15.81 -3.96 10.53
CA PRO A 48 15.05 -4.98 11.25
C PRO A 48 14.64 -4.57 12.67
N THR A 49 15.42 -3.66 13.26
CA THR A 49 15.25 -3.18 14.64
C THR A 49 14.35 -1.96 14.76
N ALA A 50 13.91 -1.37 13.65
CA ALA A 50 12.97 -0.26 13.68
C ALA A 50 11.55 -0.77 14.01
N GLY A 51 10.78 0.06 14.72
CA GLY A 51 9.35 -0.18 14.88
C GLY A 51 8.61 0.10 13.57
N HIS A 52 7.83 -0.88 13.11
CA HIS A 52 7.00 -0.77 11.91
C HIS A 52 5.53 -0.71 12.29
N TYR A 53 4.74 0.05 11.53
CA TYR A 53 3.30 0.17 11.76
C TYR A 53 2.58 0.46 10.45
N PHE A 54 1.35 -0.03 10.33
CA PHE A 54 0.52 0.24 9.17
C PHE A 54 -0.10 1.64 9.25
N LYS A 55 -0.23 2.28 8.09
CA LYS A 55 -1.02 3.50 7.90
C LYS A 55 -2.02 3.25 6.79
N LEU A 56 -3.25 3.73 6.98
CA LEU A 56 -4.29 3.73 5.97
C LEU A 56 -4.97 5.09 5.98
N GLY A 57 -5.10 5.69 4.81
CA GLY A 57 -5.73 7.00 4.67
C GLY A 57 -5.33 7.71 3.39
N VAL A 58 -5.85 8.92 3.26
CA VAL A 58 -5.48 9.84 2.21
C VAL A 58 -4.28 10.65 2.68
N TYR A 59 -3.17 10.58 1.95
CA TYR A 59 -1.95 11.34 2.25
C TYR A 59 -1.52 12.13 1.03
N GLY A 60 -1.50 13.46 1.17
CA GLY A 60 -1.09 14.38 0.10
C GLY A 60 0.36 14.13 -0.33
N GLN A 61 0.62 14.32 -1.62
CA GLN A 61 1.95 14.34 -2.22
C GLN A 61 2.10 15.60 -3.09
N ASP A 62 3.30 15.81 -3.62
CA ASP A 62 3.56 16.90 -4.56
C ASP A 62 2.56 16.86 -5.73
N GLY A 63 1.92 18.00 -6.01
CA GLY A 63 0.86 18.09 -7.03
C GLY A 63 -0.51 17.57 -6.58
N SER A 64 -0.71 17.34 -5.28
CA SER A 64 -2.04 17.02 -4.73
C SER A 64 -3.08 18.10 -5.04
N SER A 65 -4.33 17.65 -5.18
CA SER A 65 -5.47 18.54 -5.35
C SER A 65 -5.99 19.02 -3.99
N SER A 66 -6.81 20.08 -4.00
CA SER A 66 -7.48 20.56 -2.79
C SER A 66 -8.54 19.60 -2.24
N ARG A 67 -8.92 18.57 -3.01
CA ARG A 67 -9.89 17.56 -2.62
C ARG A 67 -9.38 16.16 -2.91
N MET A 68 -8.98 15.46 -1.84
CA MET A 68 -8.57 14.06 -1.87
C MET A 68 -9.47 13.27 -0.93
N GLU A 69 -10.24 12.33 -1.47
CA GLU A 69 -11.22 11.53 -0.72
C GLU A 69 -11.04 10.06 -1.08
N ALA A 70 -11.13 9.20 -0.08
CA ALA A 70 -11.20 7.76 -0.25
C ALA A 70 -12.14 7.18 0.79
N ARG A 71 -12.82 6.10 0.44
CA ARG A 71 -13.76 5.39 1.32
C ARG A 71 -13.21 4.02 1.63
N TYR A 72 -13.36 3.59 2.87
CA TYR A 72 -12.78 2.36 3.38
C TYR A 72 -13.85 1.53 4.07
N LYS A 73 -13.74 0.21 3.94
CA LYS A 73 -14.57 -0.77 4.67
C LYS A 73 -13.74 -2.03 4.91
N SER A 74 -14.16 -2.85 5.88
CA SER A 74 -13.52 -4.14 6.18
C SER A 74 -12.01 -4.02 6.45
N ILE A 75 -11.62 -2.99 7.21
CA ILE A 75 -10.23 -2.74 7.59
C ILE A 75 -9.83 -3.70 8.72
N GLN A 76 -8.69 -4.37 8.56
CA GLN A 76 -8.12 -5.24 9.58
C GLN A 76 -6.60 -5.12 9.58
N VAL A 77 -6.01 -5.16 10.78
CA VAL A 77 -4.58 -5.37 11.01
C VAL A 77 -4.47 -6.63 11.86
N LEU A 78 -3.60 -7.55 11.46
CA LEU A 78 -3.41 -8.88 12.07
C LEU A 78 -2.12 -8.94 12.88
#